data_AF-A0A7K9UGU9-F1
#
_entry.id   AF-A0A7K9UGU9-F1
#
_cell.length_a   1.000
_cell.length_b   1.000
_cell.length_c   1.000
_cell.angle_alpha   90.00
_cell.angle_beta   90.00
_cell.angle_gamma   90.00
#
_symmetry.space_group_name_H-M   'P 1'
#
loop_
_entity.id
_entity.type
_entity.pdbx_description
1 polymer ?
#
loop_
_entity_poly.entity_id
_entity_poly.type
_entity_poly.pdbx_seq_one_letter_code
_entity_poly.pdbx_strand_id
1 'polypeptide(L)'
;VAIYLLIQKLSQSLAGRPSSRARAADAAVEPEAVVRRQEALAAARLRMQEQLNAQAERYKEKQKQLEEEKRRQKIAMWESMQEGKSYKGNLKLNQQEVESGASTSSAVPKSKPNKKPLRGGGYNPLSGEGGGTCSWRPGRRGPSAGG
;
A
#
# COMPACT_ATOMS: atom_id res chain seq x y z
N VAL A 1 22.69 58.02 -27.19
CA VAL A 1 23.13 58.51 -25.86
C VAL A 1 22.39 57.83 -24.70
N ALA A 2 21.05 57.76 -24.70
CA ALA A 2 20.29 57.13 -23.60
C ALA A 2 20.66 55.65 -23.32
N ILE A 3 20.86 54.85 -24.37
CA ILE A 3 21.26 53.43 -24.24
C ILE A 3 22.64 53.31 -23.57
N TYR A 4 23.57 54.20 -23.91
CA TYR A 4 24.90 54.23 -23.32
C TYR A 4 24.85 54.54 -21.82
N LEU A 5 24.01 55.49 -21.41
CA LEU A 5 23.79 55.81 -20.00
C LEU A 5 23.13 54.65 -19.24
N LEU A 6 22.22 53.91 -19.87
CA LEU A 6 21.60 52.72 -19.28
C LEU A 6 22.64 51.60 -19.04
N ILE A 7 23.47 51.31 -20.05
CA ILE A 7 24.55 50.33 -19.95
C ILE A 7 25.55 50.75 -18.88
N GLN A 8 25.87 52.04 -18.78
CA GLN A 8 26.77 52.58 -17.76
C GLN A 8 26.19 52.46 -16.34
N LYS A 9 24.87 52.63 -16.16
CA LYS A 9 24.20 52.44 -14.86
C LYS A 9 24.13 50.95 -14.46
N LEU A 10 23.93 50.07 -15.43
CA LEU A 10 23.96 48.62 -15.22
C LEU A 10 25.36 48.11 -14.92
N SER A 11 26.39 48.62 -15.59
CA SER A 11 27.78 48.24 -15.32
C SER A 11 28.25 48.74 -13.94
N GLN A 12 27.86 49.96 -13.54
CA GLN A 12 28.12 50.48 -12.19
C GLN A 12 27.40 49.67 -11.10
N SER A 13 26.14 49.27 -11.33
CA SER A 13 25.40 48.47 -10.37
C SER A 13 25.91 47.03 -10.27
N LEU A 14 26.40 46.45 -11.38
CA LEU A 14 27.06 45.15 -11.36
C LEU A 14 28.47 45.22 -10.74
N ALA A 15 29.23 46.29 -10.99
CA ALA A 15 30.57 46.49 -10.41
C ALA A 15 30.56 46.68 -8.89
N GLY A 16 29.44 47.11 -8.30
CA GLY A 16 29.24 47.16 -6.85
C GLY A 16 28.82 45.83 -6.18
N ARG A 17 28.45 44.81 -6.95
CA ARG A 17 28.01 43.48 -6.46
C ARG A 17 29.10 42.40 -6.25
N PRO A 18 30.38 42.51 -6.65
CA PRO A 18 31.34 41.44 -6.43
C PRO A 18 31.70 41.27 -4.96
N SER A 19 31.66 42.35 -4.16
CA SER A 19 31.97 42.30 -2.71
C SER A 19 30.88 41.60 -1.90
N SER A 20 29.60 41.71 -2.26
CA SER A 20 28.51 41.07 -1.53
C SER A 20 28.53 39.55 -1.65
N ARG A 21 28.99 39.01 -2.79
CA ARG A 21 29.09 37.56 -3.00
C ARG A 21 30.28 36.96 -2.26
N ALA A 22 31.43 37.65 -2.25
CA ALA A 22 32.58 37.26 -1.44
C ALA A 22 32.24 37.31 0.06
N ARG A 23 31.61 38.40 0.51
CA ARG A 23 31.18 38.57 1.90
C ARG A 23 30.11 37.57 2.33
N ALA A 24 29.23 37.13 1.42
CA ALA A 24 28.27 36.06 1.69
C ALA A 24 28.94 34.67 1.76
N ALA A 25 30.01 34.46 1.01
CA ALA A 25 30.82 33.24 1.09
C ALA A 25 31.59 33.18 2.42
N ASP A 26 32.19 34.30 2.85
CA ASP A 26 32.86 34.39 4.15
C ASP A 26 31.86 34.24 5.31
N ALA A 27 30.69 34.89 5.22
CA ALA A 27 29.62 34.76 6.21
C ALA A 27 29.04 33.34 6.30
N ALA A 28 29.20 32.50 5.28
CA ALA A 28 28.78 31.10 5.32
C ALA A 28 29.75 30.19 6.11
N VAL A 29 30.97 30.67 6.37
CA VAL A 29 32.02 29.97 7.14
C VAL A 29 32.09 30.49 8.57
N GLU A 30 31.46 31.63 8.88
CA GLU A 30 31.30 32.12 10.26
C GLU A 30 30.69 31.05 11.17
N PRO A 31 31.26 30.80 12.36
CA PRO A 31 30.90 29.67 13.20
C PRO A 31 29.42 29.69 13.58
N GLU A 32 28.84 30.87 13.84
CA GLU A 32 27.42 31.00 14.14
C GLU A 32 26.51 30.63 12.97
N ALA A 33 26.89 30.99 11.74
CA ALA A 33 26.13 30.65 10.55
C ALA A 33 26.16 29.14 10.26
N VAL A 34 27.29 28.49 10.54
CA VAL A 34 27.44 27.03 10.45
C VAL A 34 26.57 26.33 11.48
N VAL A 35 26.57 26.79 12.73
CA VAL A 35 25.72 26.24 13.80
C VAL A 35 24.25 26.35 13.44
N ARG A 36 23.77 27.54 13.03
CA ARG A 36 22.37 27.72 12.59
C ARG A 36 22.00 26.82 11.42
N ARG A 37 22.92 26.60 10.49
CA ARG A 37 22.70 25.68 9.36
C ARG A 37 22.60 24.22 9.83
N GLN A 38 23.46 23.80 10.75
CA GLN A 38 23.41 22.44 11.32
C GLN A 38 22.13 22.22 12.13
N GLU A 39 21.74 23.20 12.94
CA GLU A 39 20.49 23.18 13.70
C GLU A 39 19.27 23.10 12.76
N ALA A 40 19.25 23.87 11.68
CA ALA A 40 18.18 23.80 10.67
C ALA A 40 18.11 22.42 10.00
N LEU A 41 19.27 21.81 9.70
CA LEU A 41 19.33 20.45 9.15
C LEU A 41 18.87 19.40 10.17
N ALA A 42 19.27 19.53 11.44
CA ALA A 42 18.84 18.64 12.51
C ALA A 42 17.32 18.74 12.74
N ALA A 43 16.78 19.96 12.78
CA ALA A 43 15.34 20.19 12.89
C ALA A 43 14.57 19.62 11.70
N ALA A 44 15.10 19.75 10.47
CA ALA A 44 14.50 19.13 9.29
C ALA A 44 14.49 17.60 9.37
N ARG A 45 15.58 16.99 9.88
CA ARG A 45 15.64 15.53 10.11
C ARG A 45 14.63 15.07 11.15
N LEU A 46 14.50 15.78 12.27
CA LEU A 46 13.52 15.45 13.31
C LEU A 46 12.09 15.51 12.78
N ARG A 47 11.73 16.59 12.08
CA ARG A 47 10.41 16.71 11.44
C ARG A 47 10.13 15.57 10.46
N MET A 48 11.13 15.15 9.68
CA MET A 48 10.99 14.02 8.77
C MET A 48 10.79 12.70 9.53
N GLN A 49 11.53 12.47 10.61
CA GLN A 49 11.36 11.28 11.46
C GLN A 49 9.98 11.24 12.12
N GLU A 50 9.50 12.37 12.64
CA GLU A 50 8.16 12.48 13.21
C GLU A 50 7.07 12.13 12.19
N GLN A 51 7.19 12.60 10.94
CA GLN A 51 6.26 12.25 9.87
C GLN A 51 6.26 10.74 9.57
N LEU A 52 7.44 10.13 9.49
CA LEU A 52 7.57 8.69 9.27
C LEU A 52 6.97 7.89 10.43
N ASN A 53 7.24 8.31 11.67
CA ASN A 53 6.69 7.67 12.86
C ASN A 53 5.16 7.78 12.88
N ALA A 54 4.59 8.96 12.59
CA ALA A 54 3.16 9.16 12.51
C ALA A 54 2.50 8.28 11.43
N GLN A 55 3.16 8.10 10.27
CA GLN A 55 2.67 7.18 9.24
C GLN A 55 2.74 5.73 9.70
N ALA A 56 3.81 5.33 10.38
CA ALA A 56 3.97 3.98 10.91
C ALA A 56 2.91 3.66 11.98
N GLU A 57 2.59 4.61 12.86
CA GLU A 57 1.52 4.47 13.86
C GLU A 57 0.15 4.33 13.19
N ARG A 58 -0.19 5.21 12.25
CA ARG A 58 -1.45 5.10 11.48
C ARG A 58 -1.58 3.77 10.76
N TYR A 59 -0.48 3.24 10.22
CA TYR A 59 -0.51 1.93 9.57
C TYR A 59 -0.71 0.79 10.58
N LYS A 60 -0.02 0.83 11.72
CA LYS A 60 -0.20 -0.15 12.81
C LYS A 60 -1.63 -0.13 13.35
N GLU A 61 -2.22 1.04 13.53
CA GLU A 61 -3.62 1.19 13.97
C GLU A 61 -4.60 0.59 12.95
N LYS A 62 -4.43 0.90 11.66
CA LYS A 62 -5.25 0.30 10.59
C LYS A 62 -5.12 -1.22 10.54
N GLN A 63 -3.90 -1.75 10.70
CA GLN A 63 -3.68 -3.20 10.76
C GLN A 63 -4.43 -3.84 11.94
N LYS A 64 -4.34 -3.24 13.14
CA LYS A 64 -5.09 -3.70 14.31
C LYS A 64 -6.60 -3.68 14.09
N GLN A 65 -7.13 -2.62 13.48
CA GLN A 65 -8.55 -2.52 13.14
C GLN A 65 -8.98 -3.65 12.19
N LEU A 66 -8.21 -3.91 11.13
CA LEU A 66 -8.51 -5.00 10.19
C LEU A 66 -8.43 -6.38 10.86
N GLU A 67 -7.49 -6.59 11.79
CA GLU A 67 -7.42 -7.83 12.56
C GLU A 67 -8.62 -8.01 13.50
N GLU A 68 -9.04 -6.93 14.17
CA GLU A 68 -10.23 -6.93 15.02
C GLU A 68 -11.51 -7.17 14.21
N GLU A 69 -11.67 -6.53 13.05
CA GLU A 69 -12.80 -6.74 12.16
C GLU A 69 -12.86 -8.19 11.68
N LYS A 70 -11.74 -8.77 11.26
CA LYS A 70 -11.67 -10.19 10.90
C LYS A 70 -12.03 -11.08 12.09
N ARG A 71 -11.62 -10.72 13.30
CA ARG A 71 -11.99 -11.45 14.51
C ARG A 71 -13.48 -11.36 14.76
N ARG A 72 -14.08 -10.17 14.66
CA ARG A 72 -15.52 -9.94 14.81
C ARG A 72 -16.32 -10.68 13.75
N GLN A 73 -15.89 -10.65 12.48
CA GLN A 73 -16.51 -11.38 11.38
C GLN A 73 -16.50 -12.89 11.64
N LYS A 74 -15.38 -13.45 12.13
CA LYS A 74 -15.31 -14.87 12.50
C LYS A 74 -16.28 -15.20 13.63
N ILE A 75 -16.35 -14.37 14.68
CA ILE A 75 -17.28 -14.56 15.80
C ILE A 75 -18.72 -14.51 15.29
N ALA A 76 -19.11 -13.46 14.56
CA ALA A 76 -20.44 -13.31 14.01
C ALA A 76 -20.83 -14.47 13.08
N MET A 77 -19.89 -14.94 12.25
CA MET A 77 -20.09 -16.11 11.41
C MET A 77 -20.34 -17.37 12.26
N TRP A 78 -19.52 -17.61 13.29
CA TRP A 78 -19.68 -18.74 14.21
C TRP A 78 -20.99 -18.69 15.00
N GLU A 79 -21.37 -17.52 15.52
CA GLU A 79 -22.65 -17.31 16.23
C GLU A 79 -23.83 -17.55 15.30
N SER A 80 -23.80 -17.01 14.07
CA SER A 80 -24.86 -17.25 13.08
C SER A 80 -25.04 -18.74 12.76
N MET A 81 -23.93 -19.50 12.75
CA MET A 81 -23.94 -20.93 12.52
C MET A 81 -24.51 -21.71 13.71
N GLN A 82 -24.19 -21.29 14.95
CA GLN A 82 -24.77 -21.85 16.18
C GLN A 82 -26.27 -21.57 16.31
N GLU A 83 -26.70 -20.36 15.95
CA GLU A 83 -28.11 -19.96 15.96
C GLU A 83 -28.94 -20.58 14.82
N GLY A 84 -28.33 -21.40 13.96
CA GLY A 84 -29.03 -22.08 12.86
C GLY A 84 -29.40 -21.16 11.69
N LYS A 85 -28.91 -19.92 11.66
CA LYS A 85 -29.07 -18.98 10.54
C LYS A 85 -28.13 -19.40 9.41
N SER A 86 -28.59 -20.36 8.61
CA SER A 86 -27.86 -20.91 7.46
C SER A 86 -27.27 -19.82 6.55
N TYR A 87 -26.03 -20.06 6.11
CA TYR A 87 -25.18 -19.25 5.20
C TYR A 87 -25.90 -18.67 3.96
N LYS A 88 -27.07 -19.19 3.58
CA LYS A 88 -27.87 -18.74 2.43
C LYS A 88 -28.38 -17.29 2.54
N GLY A 89 -28.55 -16.73 3.75
CA GLY A 89 -29.06 -15.37 3.95
C GLY A 89 -27.99 -14.27 3.91
N ASN A 90 -26.80 -14.54 4.45
CA ASN A 90 -25.75 -13.53 4.65
C ASN A 90 -25.02 -13.12 3.37
N LEU A 91 -25.11 -13.90 2.28
CA LEU A 91 -24.57 -13.50 0.98
C LEU A 91 -25.23 -12.23 0.42
N LYS A 92 -26.51 -11.97 0.72
CA LYS A 92 -27.22 -10.79 0.22
C LYS A 92 -26.86 -9.52 0.99
N LEU A 93 -26.63 -9.62 2.31
CA LEU A 93 -26.25 -8.48 3.14
C LEU A 93 -24.82 -8.00 2.87
N ASN A 94 -23.87 -8.94 2.71
CA ASN A 94 -22.48 -8.59 2.41
C ASN A 94 -22.32 -7.96 1.01
N GLN A 95 -23.17 -8.35 0.06
CA GLN A 95 -23.22 -7.74 -1.27
C GLN A 95 -23.76 -6.30 -1.22
N GLN A 96 -24.74 -6.03 -0.35
CA GLN A 96 -25.32 -4.69 -0.19
C GLN A 96 -24.38 -3.70 0.50
N GLU A 97 -23.54 -4.17 1.43
CA GLU A 97 -22.53 -3.33 2.10
C GLU A 97 -21.37 -2.96 1.15
N VAL A 98 -20.99 -3.87 0.25
CA VAL A 98 -20.01 -3.62 -0.83
C VAL A 98 -20.58 -2.72 -1.94
N GLU A 99 -21.88 -2.81 -2.24
CA GLU A 99 -22.55 -1.98 -3.25
C GLU A 99 -22.84 -0.55 -2.78
N SER A 100 -22.98 -0.32 -1.48
CA SER A 100 -23.24 1.02 -0.91
C SER A 100 -22.04 1.97 -0.98
N GLY A 101 -20.84 1.45 -1.24
CA GLY A 101 -19.62 2.24 -1.50
C GLY A 101 -19.32 2.47 -2.98
N ALA A 102 -20.10 1.90 -3.90
CA ALA A 102 -19.80 1.87 -5.33
C ALA A 102 -21.02 2.20 -6.21
N SER A 103 -21.67 3.34 -5.96
CA SER A 103 -22.78 3.82 -6.80
C SER A 103 -22.34 4.92 -7.77
N THR A 104 -21.77 4.52 -8.91
CA THR A 104 -22.05 5.10 -10.25
C THR A 104 -21.50 4.17 -11.34
N SER A 105 -22.33 3.26 -11.85
CA SER A 105 -22.43 2.90 -13.29
C SER A 105 -23.24 1.61 -13.45
N SER A 106 -24.29 1.71 -14.26
CA SER A 106 -25.17 0.62 -14.66
C SER A 106 -24.42 -0.48 -15.41
N ALA A 107 -24.49 -1.73 -14.95
CA ALA A 107 -24.15 -2.88 -15.78
C ALA A 107 -25.13 -4.05 -15.51
N VAL A 108 -25.84 -4.41 -16.57
CA VAL A 108 -26.82 -5.51 -16.68
C VAL A 108 -26.21 -6.84 -16.22
N PRO A 109 -26.92 -7.67 -15.41
CA PRO A 109 -26.41 -8.98 -15.01
C PRO A 109 -26.44 -9.96 -16.19
N LYS A 110 -25.26 -10.43 -16.62
CA LYS A 110 -25.09 -11.46 -17.66
C LYS A 110 -25.65 -12.81 -17.17
N SER A 111 -26.41 -13.50 -18.03
CA SER A 111 -26.94 -14.84 -17.75
C SER A 111 -25.80 -15.86 -17.57
N LYS A 112 -25.98 -16.78 -16.60
CA LYS A 112 -24.96 -17.79 -16.25
C LYS A 112 -24.78 -18.77 -17.42
N PRO A 113 -23.55 -19.05 -17.90
CA PRO A 113 -23.35 -20.11 -18.87
C PRO A 113 -23.65 -21.46 -18.22
N ASN A 114 -24.39 -22.33 -18.93
CA ASN A 114 -24.69 -23.71 -18.55
C ASN A 114 -23.41 -24.42 -18.10
N LYS A 115 -23.26 -24.61 -16.78
CA LYS A 115 -22.08 -25.27 -16.22
C LYS A 115 -22.25 -26.77 -16.38
N LYS A 116 -21.41 -27.36 -17.25
CA LYS A 116 -21.11 -28.79 -17.20
C LYS A 116 -20.70 -29.13 -15.76
N PRO A 117 -21.21 -30.22 -15.15
CA PRO A 117 -20.85 -30.58 -13.78
C PRO A 117 -19.33 -30.71 -13.66
N LEU A 118 -18.75 -30.25 -12.55
CA LEU A 118 -17.30 -30.24 -12.31
C LEU A 118 -16.67 -31.65 -12.35
N ARG A 119 -17.48 -32.70 -12.35
CA ARG A 119 -17.07 -34.09 -12.50
C ARG A 119 -17.87 -34.70 -13.65
N GLY A 120 -17.17 -35.36 -14.58
CA GLY A 120 -17.80 -36.15 -15.64
C GLY A 120 -18.74 -37.19 -15.03
N GLY A 121 -19.87 -37.48 -15.69
CA GLY A 121 -20.99 -38.26 -15.16
C GLY A 121 -20.73 -39.74 -14.84
N GLY A 122 -19.49 -40.14 -14.57
CA GLY A 122 -19.10 -41.52 -14.24
C GLY A 122 -18.70 -41.75 -12.78
N TYR A 123 -18.65 -40.73 -11.91
CA TYR A 123 -18.25 -40.95 -10.52
C TYR A 123 -19.42 -41.50 -9.68
N ASN A 124 -19.43 -42.81 -9.46
CA ASN A 124 -20.36 -43.49 -8.56
C ASN A 124 -19.62 -43.94 -7.27
N PRO A 125 -19.87 -43.32 -6.11
CA PRO A 125 -19.17 -43.63 -4.85
C PRO A 125 -19.50 -45.02 -4.27
N LEU A 126 -20.52 -45.71 -4.80
CA LEU A 126 -20.89 -47.07 -4.38
C LEU A 126 -20.39 -48.17 -5.33
N SER A 127 -20.07 -47.82 -6.58
CA SER A 127 -19.73 -48.82 -7.61
C SER A 127 -18.30 -48.73 -8.15
N GLY A 128 -17.48 -47.79 -7.65
CA GLY A 128 -16.02 -47.85 -7.80
C GLY A 128 -15.46 -47.76 -9.22
N GLU A 129 -16.27 -47.47 -10.24
CA GLU A 129 -15.78 -47.39 -11.62
C GLU A 129 -15.20 -46.00 -11.90
N GLY A 130 -13.91 -45.85 -11.65
CA GLY A 130 -13.20 -44.57 -11.79
C GLY A 130 -11.70 -44.72 -11.67
N GLY A 131 -11.11 -45.70 -12.37
CA GLY A 131 -9.67 -45.82 -12.56
C GLY A 131 -9.09 -44.62 -13.31
N GLY A 132 -8.27 -43.82 -12.62
CA GLY A 132 -7.63 -42.63 -13.17
C GLY A 132 -6.49 -42.12 -12.28
N THR A 133 -5.32 -42.76 -12.39
CA THR A 133 -3.97 -42.18 -12.22
C THR A 133 -3.67 -41.29 -11.01
N CYS A 134 -4.11 -41.63 -9.80
CA CYS A 134 -3.61 -41.01 -8.55
C CYS A 134 -2.73 -42.00 -7.76
N SER A 135 -1.52 -42.26 -8.25
CA SER A 135 -0.47 -42.94 -7.47
C SER A 135 0.26 -41.94 -6.58
N TRP A 136 -0.32 -41.57 -5.44
CA TRP A 136 0.44 -40.83 -4.42
C TRP A 136 1.42 -41.80 -3.74
N ARG A 137 2.66 -41.83 -4.23
CA ARG A 137 3.81 -42.36 -3.48
C ARG A 137 4.55 -41.20 -2.83
N PRO A 138 4.79 -41.21 -1.51
CA PRO A 138 5.63 -40.19 -0.87
C PRO A 138 7.00 -40.14 -1.53
N GLY A 139 7.42 -38.96 -1.99
CA GLY A 139 8.76 -38.74 -2.56
C GLY A 139 9.83 -39.15 -1.56
N ARG A 140 10.85 -39.89 -2.01
CA ARG A 140 11.97 -40.31 -1.17
C ARG A 140 12.66 -39.08 -0.61
N ARG A 141 12.58 -38.88 0.72
CA ARG A 141 13.40 -37.88 1.40
C ARG A 141 14.83 -38.42 1.46
N GLY A 142 15.71 -37.82 0.65
CA GLY A 142 17.15 -37.91 0.84
C GLY A 142 17.83 -36.81 0.02
N PRO A 143 18.78 -36.04 0.57
CA PRO A 143 19.80 -35.41 -0.24
C PRO A 143 20.82 -36.48 -0.67
N SER A 144 20.96 -36.66 -1.97
CA SER A 144 22.06 -37.41 -2.58
C SER A 144 23.26 -36.47 -2.71
N ALA A 145 24.33 -36.74 -1.97
CA ALA A 145 25.73 -36.35 -2.19
C ALA A 145 26.05 -34.97 -2.79
N GLY A 146 26.82 -34.16 -2.04
CA GLY A 146 27.61 -33.08 -2.63
C GLY A 146 28.35 -32.22 -1.61
N GLY A 147 29.68 -32.39 -1.52
CA GLY A 147 30.66 -31.37 -1.13
C GLY A 147 30.79 -31.02 0.34
#